data_AF-V4KX25-F1
#
_entry.id   AF-V4KX25-F1
#
_cell.length_a   1.000
_cell.length_b   1.000
_cell.length_c   1.000
_cell.angle_alpha   90.00
_cell.angle_beta   90.00
_cell.angle_gamma   90.00
#
_symmetry.space_group_name_H-M   'P 1'
#
loop_
_entity.id
_entity.type
_entity.pdbx_description
1 polymer ?
#
loop_
_entity_poly.entity_id
_entity_poly.type
_entity_poly.pdbx_seq_one_letter_code
_entity_poly.pdbx_strand_id
1 'polypeptide(L)'
;MDRAQSDLSLGFGSSHALPLPPPRIPIADDSITLQIDSSFRPSSNPMPPVPLQLLEQRFDDAGSRSRVFEEPDDVDNHNDDDDDGDDQREEEQFILLGHPMKLKRSRGSNSMSSPSPCKRFAADSGVEGRRAAVKAWGDQSLEEADPEIHEFMEKEKQRQFRGIELIASENFVCRAVMEALGSHLTNKYSEGMPGARYYTGNQYIDQIEILCQERALAAFGLHHEKWGVNVQPYSCTSANFAVFTGLLMPGDRIMGLDSPSGGHMSHGYYTPGGKKVSGASIFFESFPYKVDPRTGYIDYDKLEEKALDYRPKILICGGSSYPRDWEFPRFRHVADKCGAVLMFDMAQISGLVAAKECPNPFDYCDIVTSTTHKSLRGPRGGIIFYRRGLKSKKQSINLNHCESNIQYDFEEKINFSVFPSLQGGPHNNHIAALAIALKQAASPEYKVYMRQVKKNAKALASALISKNCKLVTGGTDNHLLLWDLTPFGLTGKVYEKVCEMCHITVNKVAIFSDNGVISPGGVRIGSPAMTSRGCLESDFETMADFLYRAAQIASAAQKEHGKLQKEPLKSIYHCKDIADLRNQVEAFASQFAMPAFDI
;
A
#
# COMPACT_ATOMS: atom_id res chain seq x y z
N MET A 1 76.04 19.15 46.79
CA MET A 1 76.50 20.49 47.17
C MET A 1 75.61 21.48 46.43
N ASP A 2 74.92 22.31 47.21
CA ASP A 2 74.33 23.65 46.94
C ASP A 2 73.48 23.90 45.68
N ARG A 3 72.39 24.67 45.66
CA ARG A 3 71.40 25.25 46.60
C ARG A 3 70.27 25.75 45.66
N ALA A 4 68.98 25.51 45.97
CA ALA A 4 67.88 26.49 46.15
C ALA A 4 67.63 27.50 44.99
N GLN A 5 66.42 27.84 44.52
CA GLN A 5 65.05 27.80 45.06
C GLN A 5 64.02 28.14 43.93
N SER A 6 62.80 27.60 44.05
CA SER A 6 61.44 28.06 43.63
C SER A 6 61.27 29.17 42.57
N ASP A 7 60.36 29.04 41.57
CA ASP A 7 58.91 29.07 41.79
C ASP A 7 58.05 28.28 40.76
N LEU A 8 56.85 27.95 41.23
CA LEU A 8 55.81 27.07 40.68
C LEU A 8 55.13 27.55 39.39
N SER A 9 54.86 26.59 38.48
CA SER A 9 53.62 26.48 37.69
C SER A 9 53.52 25.08 37.05
N LEU A 10 52.53 24.28 37.47
CA LEU A 10 52.17 22.95 36.93
C LEU A 10 51.28 23.16 35.69
N GLY A 11 51.63 22.71 34.48
CA GLY A 11 51.47 21.32 33.97
C GLY A 11 50.08 21.16 33.33
N PHE A 12 49.86 20.74 32.08
CA PHE A 12 50.60 19.78 31.25
C PHE A 12 50.39 20.08 29.75
N GLY A 13 51.46 19.96 28.97
CA GLY A 13 51.39 19.64 27.54
C GLY A 13 51.75 18.17 27.31
N SER A 14 51.16 17.54 26.30
CA SER A 14 51.79 16.38 25.65
C SER A 14 51.63 16.45 24.13
N SER A 15 52.79 16.43 23.50
CA SER A 15 53.11 16.15 22.10
C SER A 15 52.41 14.91 21.53
N HIS A 16 51.87 15.03 20.32
CA HIS A 16 52.43 14.43 19.09
C HIS A 16 51.43 14.64 17.93
N ALA A 17 51.93 15.31 16.88
CA ALA A 17 51.19 15.59 15.66
C ALA A 17 51.02 14.30 14.83
N LEU A 18 49.78 14.06 14.37
CA LEU A 18 49.44 13.08 13.33
C LEU A 18 49.25 13.80 11.99
N PRO A 19 49.58 13.16 10.85
CA PRO A 19 49.54 13.79 9.53
C PRO A 19 48.10 14.02 9.03
N LEU A 20 47.92 15.15 8.33
CA LEU A 20 46.68 15.58 7.69
C LEU A 20 46.14 14.55 6.68
N PRO A 21 44.81 14.33 6.61
CA PRO A 21 44.21 13.48 5.58
C PRO A 21 44.15 14.23 4.23
N PRO A 22 44.20 13.51 3.09
CA PRO A 22 44.13 14.11 1.76
C PRO A 22 42.73 14.69 1.46
N PRO A 23 42.61 15.62 0.50
CA PRO A 23 41.38 16.38 0.27
C PRO A 23 40.25 15.47 -0.21
N ARG A 24 39.08 15.61 0.41
CA ARG A 24 37.85 14.91 0.00
C ARG A 24 37.43 15.37 -1.40
N ILE A 25 37.36 14.41 -2.31
CA ILE A 25 36.67 14.54 -3.59
C ILE A 25 35.16 14.67 -3.30
N PRO A 26 34.41 15.59 -3.94
CA PRO A 26 32.99 15.76 -3.67
C PRO A 26 32.23 14.50 -4.11
N ILE A 27 31.49 13.91 -3.17
CA ILE A 27 30.49 12.87 -3.47
C ILE A 27 29.30 13.58 -4.13
N ALA A 28 28.93 13.13 -5.32
CA ALA A 28 27.78 13.64 -6.06
C ALA A 28 26.49 13.43 -5.25
N ASP A 29 25.84 14.54 -4.89
CA ASP A 29 24.51 14.58 -4.30
C ASP A 29 23.47 14.40 -5.40
N ASP A 30 22.96 13.17 -5.58
CA ASP A 30 21.83 12.87 -6.46
C ASP A 30 20.49 13.11 -5.74
N SER A 31 20.35 14.28 -5.12
CA SER A 31 19.09 14.76 -4.57
C SER A 31 18.13 15.11 -5.71
N ILE A 32 16.99 14.40 -5.77
CA ILE A 32 15.89 14.70 -6.69
C ILE A 32 15.27 16.03 -6.24
N THR A 33 15.64 17.12 -6.90
CA THR A 33 14.95 18.41 -6.81
C THR A 33 13.76 18.38 -7.75
N LEU A 34 12.54 18.40 -7.20
CA LEU A 34 11.33 18.71 -7.95
C LEU A 34 11.35 20.21 -8.25
N GLN A 35 11.74 20.59 -9.48
CA GLN A 35 11.49 21.94 -9.97
C GLN A 35 10.00 22.07 -10.26
N ILE A 36 9.30 22.80 -9.38
CA ILE A 36 7.97 23.33 -9.64
C ILE A 36 8.17 24.50 -10.61
N ASP A 37 7.49 24.42 -11.75
CA ASP A 37 7.46 25.45 -12.78
C ASP A 37 6.98 26.79 -12.16
N SER A 38 7.83 27.81 -12.26
CA SER A 38 7.59 29.12 -11.66
C SER A 38 6.86 30.02 -12.65
N SER A 39 5.56 29.83 -12.77
CA SER A 39 4.68 30.73 -13.51
C SER A 39 3.43 31.16 -12.73
N PHE A 40 3.51 31.30 -11.40
CA PHE A 40 2.55 32.10 -10.62
C PHE A 40 3.24 32.73 -9.41
N ARG A 41 3.29 34.07 -9.37
CA ARG A 41 3.69 34.85 -8.17
C ARG A 41 2.47 35.10 -7.29
N PRO A 42 2.55 34.87 -5.97
CA PRO A 42 1.78 35.64 -5.00
C PRO A 42 2.67 36.64 -4.26
N SER A 43 2.08 37.79 -3.93
CA SER A 43 2.68 38.92 -3.22
C SER A 43 3.11 38.61 -1.80
N SER A 44 4.15 39.31 -1.36
CA SER A 44 4.77 39.33 -0.03
C SER A 44 3.85 39.78 1.11
N ASN A 45 3.71 38.97 2.17
CA ASN A 45 3.90 39.36 3.60
C ASN A 45 3.70 38.13 4.54
N PRO A 46 4.51 37.95 5.60
CA PRO A 46 4.41 36.80 6.51
C PRO A 46 3.48 37.06 7.70
N MET A 47 2.60 36.12 8.01
CA MET A 47 1.83 36.06 9.27
C MET A 47 2.43 34.99 10.20
N PRO A 48 2.52 35.23 11.52
CA PRO A 48 3.07 34.25 12.47
C PRO A 48 2.06 33.14 12.83
N PRO A 49 2.53 31.97 13.31
CA PRO A 49 1.68 30.80 13.51
C PRO A 49 0.83 30.90 14.79
N VAL A 50 -0.44 30.51 14.69
CA VAL A 50 -1.37 30.40 15.83
C VAL A 50 -1.28 28.98 16.42
N PRO A 51 -1.16 28.80 17.76
CA PRO A 51 -1.18 27.48 18.38
C PRO A 51 -2.61 26.93 18.50
N LEU A 52 -2.78 25.64 18.17
CA LEU A 52 -3.98 24.86 18.49
C LEU A 52 -3.95 24.45 19.97
N GLN A 53 -4.86 24.99 20.79
CA GLN A 53 -5.13 24.48 22.14
C GLN A 53 -6.49 23.77 22.16
N LEU A 54 -6.43 22.51 22.57
CA LEU A 54 -7.54 21.61 22.86
C LEU A 54 -8.40 22.13 24.02
N LEU A 55 -9.68 21.71 24.04
CA LEU A 55 -10.57 21.81 25.20
C LEU A 55 -9.88 21.32 26.49
N GLU A 56 -9.79 22.20 27.49
CA GLU A 56 -9.78 21.81 28.90
C GLU A 56 -11.02 22.40 29.57
N GLN A 57 -11.94 21.54 30.00
CA GLN A 57 -12.92 21.88 31.03
C GLN A 57 -12.18 21.96 32.38
N ARG A 58 -12.24 23.11 33.05
CA ARG A 58 -11.99 23.21 34.49
C ARG A 58 -13.23 23.71 35.19
N PHE A 59 -13.71 22.91 36.14
CA PHE A 59 -14.47 23.38 37.28
C PHE A 59 -13.53 24.19 38.18
N ASP A 60 -14.01 25.30 38.73
CA ASP A 60 -13.95 25.54 40.18
C ASP A 60 -14.80 26.74 40.61
N ASP A 61 -15.32 26.57 41.82
CA ASP A 61 -16.17 27.40 42.67
C ASP A 61 -15.76 28.87 42.83
N ALA A 62 -16.76 29.76 42.92
CA ALA A 62 -16.93 30.67 44.06
C ALA A 62 -18.18 31.57 43.92
N GLY A 63 -19.16 31.32 44.80
CA GLY A 63 -19.64 32.40 45.68
C GLY A 63 -20.90 33.20 45.29
N SER A 64 -22.00 32.80 45.93
CA SER A 64 -22.84 33.66 46.80
C SER A 64 -24.16 34.23 46.23
N ARG A 65 -25.24 33.74 46.87
CA ARG A 65 -26.56 34.38 47.15
C ARG A 65 -27.52 34.52 45.95
N SER A 66 -28.84 34.31 46.06
CA SER A 66 -29.75 33.92 47.15
C SER A 66 -31.18 33.91 46.56
N ARG A 67 -32.01 32.91 46.92
CA ARG A 67 -33.51 32.88 46.93
C ARG A 67 -34.23 32.95 45.55
N VAL A 68 -35.00 31.96 45.09
CA VAL A 68 -36.26 31.31 45.59
C VAL A 68 -37.54 32.05 45.14
N PHE A 69 -38.44 31.29 44.46
CA PHE A 69 -39.85 31.54 44.05
C PHE A 69 -40.05 32.67 43.00
N GLU A 70 -40.99 32.68 42.05
CA GLU A 70 -42.26 31.98 41.77
C GLU A 70 -42.65 32.34 40.30
N GLU A 71 -43.40 31.49 39.58
CA GLU A 71 -44.25 31.91 38.44
C GLU A 71 -45.50 32.65 38.99
N PRO A 72 -46.19 33.54 38.24
CA PRO A 72 -47.23 33.09 37.28
C PRO A 72 -47.57 34.02 36.08
N ASP A 73 -48.12 33.38 35.05
CA ASP A 73 -49.34 33.66 34.28
C ASP A 73 -49.79 35.10 33.90
N ASP A 74 -50.10 35.21 32.59
CA ASP A 74 -51.39 35.61 32.00
C ASP A 74 -51.80 37.08 31.69
N VAL A 75 -52.16 37.24 30.40
CA VAL A 75 -53.41 37.84 29.85
C VAL A 75 -53.45 39.33 29.42
N ASP A 76 -53.75 39.50 28.11
CA ASP A 76 -54.55 40.51 27.37
C ASP A 76 -54.35 42.02 27.66
N ASN A 77 -54.47 42.99 26.74
CA ASN A 77 -55.38 43.14 25.60
C ASN A 77 -55.03 44.41 24.78
N HIS A 78 -55.38 44.39 23.49
CA HIS A 78 -55.89 45.46 22.61
C HIS A 78 -55.11 46.77 22.22
N ASN A 79 -55.03 46.90 20.88
CA ASN A 79 -55.35 48.03 19.98
C ASN A 79 -54.32 49.13 19.65
N ASP A 80 -53.93 49.12 18.37
CA ASP A 80 -53.86 50.18 17.33
C ASP A 80 -53.66 51.66 17.77
N ASP A 81 -52.53 52.26 17.35
CA ASP A 81 -52.47 53.30 16.31
C ASP A 81 -51.04 53.84 16.13
N ASP A 82 -50.77 54.33 14.91
CA ASP A 82 -49.52 54.75 14.28
C ASP A 82 -48.62 55.74 15.06
N ASP A 83 -47.29 55.55 14.99
CA ASP A 83 -46.34 56.68 14.84
C ASP A 83 -44.99 56.21 14.24
N ASP A 84 -44.48 57.01 13.30
CA ASP A 84 -43.23 56.83 12.54
C ASP A 84 -41.99 57.02 13.44
N GLY A 85 -41.02 56.11 13.38
CA GLY A 85 -39.78 56.28 14.15
C GLY A 85 -38.66 55.26 13.88
N ASP A 86 -37.81 55.58 12.90
CA ASP A 86 -36.37 55.29 12.83
C ASP A 86 -35.89 53.82 13.02
N ASP A 87 -35.89 53.08 11.91
CA ASP A 87 -35.44 51.69 11.81
C ASP A 87 -33.90 51.62 11.63
N GLN A 88 -33.13 51.93 12.69
CA GLN A 88 -31.70 51.58 12.75
C GLN A 88 -31.55 50.07 13.03
N ARG A 89 -31.72 49.23 12.00
CA ARG A 89 -31.38 47.81 12.09
C ARG A 89 -29.89 47.60 11.91
N GLU A 90 -29.27 47.11 12.98
CA GLU A 90 -27.91 46.61 13.01
C GLU A 90 -27.71 45.53 11.92
N GLU A 91 -26.75 45.76 11.02
CA GLU A 91 -26.29 44.73 10.08
C GLU A 91 -25.49 43.67 10.85
N GLU A 92 -26.07 42.48 11.08
CA GLU A 92 -25.36 41.34 11.68
C GLU A 92 -24.10 41.00 10.86
N GLN A 93 -22.93 41.36 11.41
CA GLN A 93 -21.63 40.86 10.98
C GLN A 93 -21.28 39.63 11.79
N PHE A 94 -20.93 38.54 11.11
CA PHE A 94 -20.35 37.38 11.77
C PHE A 94 -18.97 37.08 11.21
N ILE A 95 -18.11 36.50 12.05
CA ILE A 95 -16.72 36.20 11.73
C ILE A 95 -16.61 34.72 11.39
N LEU A 96 -16.16 34.41 10.18
CA LEU A 96 -15.81 33.05 9.77
C LEU A 96 -14.31 33.00 9.51
N LEU A 97 -13.59 32.11 10.21
CA LEU A 97 -12.14 31.94 10.09
C LEU A 97 -11.33 33.25 10.27
N GLY A 98 -11.76 34.10 11.21
CA GLY A 98 -11.08 35.36 11.51
C GLY A 98 -11.33 36.48 10.48
N HIS A 99 -12.28 36.32 9.57
CA HIS A 99 -12.66 37.36 8.61
C HIS A 99 -14.12 37.80 8.82
N PRO A 100 -14.38 39.11 8.99
CA PRO A 100 -15.74 39.63 9.13
C PRO A 100 -16.47 39.57 7.79
N MET A 101 -17.63 38.90 7.79
CA MET A 101 -18.49 38.74 6.63
C MET A 101 -19.79 39.54 6.83
N LYS A 102 -20.29 40.17 5.76
CA LYS A 102 -21.57 40.88 5.73
C LYS A 102 -22.57 40.16 4.83
N LEU A 103 -23.79 39.96 5.32
CA LEU A 103 -24.86 39.34 4.54
C LEU A 103 -25.51 40.38 3.61
N LYS A 104 -25.13 40.41 2.34
CA LYS A 104 -25.69 41.36 1.37
C LYS A 104 -27.02 40.83 0.80
N ARG A 105 -28.15 41.28 1.35
CA ARG A 105 -29.48 41.03 0.72
C ARG A 105 -29.65 41.97 -0.48
N SER A 106 -29.73 41.42 -1.68
CA SER A 106 -29.98 42.17 -2.91
C SER A 106 -31.45 42.62 -2.98
N ARG A 107 -31.71 43.91 -2.77
CA ARG A 107 -32.95 44.58 -3.21
C ARG A 107 -32.70 45.19 -4.58
N GLY A 108 -33.22 44.55 -5.64
CA GLY A 108 -33.19 45.09 -7.00
C GLY A 108 -34.50 45.80 -7.32
N SER A 109 -34.47 47.14 -7.38
CA SER A 109 -35.48 47.97 -8.04
C SER A 109 -35.06 48.25 -9.50
N ASN A 110 -36.07 48.35 -10.35
CA ASN A 110 -35.99 48.46 -11.81
C ASN A 110 -35.12 49.63 -12.33
N SER A 111 -34.24 49.34 -13.30
CA SER A 111 -34.01 50.25 -14.43
C SER A 111 -33.76 49.45 -15.72
N MET A 112 -34.48 49.83 -16.77
CA MET A 112 -34.51 49.11 -18.05
C MET A 112 -33.31 49.49 -18.91
N SER A 113 -32.58 48.49 -19.41
CA SER A 113 -31.87 48.57 -20.68
C SER A 113 -31.75 47.18 -21.35
N SER A 114 -32.33 47.10 -22.54
CA SER A 114 -32.12 46.17 -23.67
C SER A 114 -32.03 44.63 -23.41
N PRO A 115 -32.96 43.82 -23.97
CA PRO A 115 -32.99 42.39 -23.73
C PRO A 115 -31.93 41.68 -24.58
N SER A 116 -30.86 41.23 -23.92
CA SER A 116 -30.15 40.03 -24.40
C SER A 116 -31.08 38.83 -24.21
N PRO A 117 -31.13 37.84 -25.12
CA PRO A 117 -32.10 36.76 -25.04
C PRO A 117 -31.70 35.76 -23.96
N CYS A 118 -31.95 36.11 -22.69
CA CYS A 118 -32.09 35.13 -21.63
C CYS A 118 -33.37 34.35 -21.92
N LYS A 119 -33.21 33.25 -22.66
CA LYS A 119 -34.28 32.28 -22.90
C LYS A 119 -34.80 31.78 -21.56
N ARG A 120 -36.03 32.22 -21.29
CA ARG A 120 -37.16 31.48 -20.72
C ARG A 120 -36.89 30.75 -19.41
N PHE A 121 -37.55 31.25 -18.37
CA PHE A 121 -38.16 30.46 -17.30
C PHE A 121 -38.35 29.01 -17.74
N ALA A 122 -37.66 28.10 -17.06
CA ALA A 122 -37.86 26.68 -17.21
C ALA A 122 -39.36 26.42 -17.06
N ALA A 123 -40.00 25.99 -18.14
CA ALA A 123 -41.31 25.36 -18.05
C ALA A 123 -41.21 24.29 -16.97
N ASP A 124 -42.22 24.17 -16.11
CA ASP A 124 -42.34 23.12 -15.12
C ASP A 124 -42.18 21.78 -15.84
N SER A 125 -40.94 21.29 -15.90
CA SER A 125 -40.63 20.04 -16.55
C SER A 125 -41.20 19.01 -15.61
N GLY A 126 -42.36 18.45 -15.99
CA GLY A 126 -42.98 17.35 -15.27
C GLY A 126 -41.94 16.27 -14.96
N VAL A 127 -42.27 15.34 -14.06
CA VAL A 127 -41.32 14.32 -13.56
C VAL A 127 -40.50 13.66 -14.68
N GLU A 128 -41.09 13.44 -15.86
CA GLU A 128 -40.39 12.86 -17.01
C GLU A 128 -39.30 13.76 -17.60
N GLY A 129 -39.50 15.08 -17.67
CA GLY A 129 -38.47 16.01 -18.11
C GLY A 129 -37.29 16.07 -17.15
N ARG A 130 -37.55 16.04 -15.83
CA ARG A 130 -36.50 15.92 -14.81
C ARG A 130 -35.78 14.57 -14.87
N ARG A 131 -36.50 13.47 -15.11
CA ARG A 131 -35.93 12.14 -15.31
C ARG A 131 -35.02 12.10 -16.53
N ALA A 132 -35.48 12.63 -17.67
CA ALA A 132 -34.69 12.71 -18.88
C ALA A 132 -33.40 13.53 -18.66
N ALA A 133 -33.49 14.64 -17.92
CA ALA A 133 -32.31 15.44 -17.58
C ALA A 133 -31.29 14.64 -16.73
N VAL A 134 -31.74 13.84 -15.76
CA VAL A 134 -30.85 12.97 -14.97
C VAL A 134 -30.20 11.91 -15.86
N LYS A 135 -30.97 11.21 -16.69
CA LYS A 135 -30.44 10.19 -17.60
C LYS A 135 -29.43 10.76 -18.59
N ALA A 136 -29.67 11.98 -19.07
CA ALA A 136 -28.83 12.62 -20.08
C ALA A 136 -27.37 12.79 -19.65
N TRP A 137 -27.08 12.92 -18.35
CA TRP A 137 -25.71 12.95 -17.83
C TRP A 137 -25.33 11.69 -17.04
N GLY A 138 -26.28 11.05 -16.37
CA GLY A 138 -26.01 9.91 -15.49
C GLY A 138 -25.91 8.55 -16.18
N ASP A 139 -26.47 8.40 -17.38
CA ASP A 139 -26.47 7.13 -18.14
C ASP A 139 -25.53 7.16 -19.36
N GLN A 140 -24.72 8.21 -19.50
CA GLN A 140 -23.73 8.30 -20.58
C GLN A 140 -22.71 7.16 -20.46
N SER A 141 -22.37 6.55 -21.59
CA SER A 141 -21.23 5.63 -21.63
C SER A 141 -19.92 6.39 -21.38
N LEU A 142 -18.85 5.69 -20.97
CA LEU A 142 -17.55 6.33 -20.74
C LEU A 142 -17.04 7.05 -22.00
N GLU A 143 -17.20 6.43 -23.17
CA GLU A 143 -16.78 7.01 -24.45
C GLU A 143 -17.48 8.34 -24.77
N GLU A 144 -18.76 8.47 -24.41
CA GLU A 144 -19.53 9.71 -24.62
C GLU A 144 -19.26 10.76 -23.54
N ALA A 145 -19.15 10.32 -22.28
CA ALA A 145 -18.96 11.21 -21.13
C ALA A 145 -17.54 11.80 -21.08
N ASP A 146 -16.52 10.99 -21.41
CA ASP A 146 -15.12 11.38 -21.39
C ASP A 146 -14.30 10.58 -22.44
N PRO A 147 -14.30 11.04 -23.71
CA PRO A 147 -13.55 10.39 -24.79
C PRO A 147 -12.04 10.29 -24.55
N GLU A 148 -11.45 11.25 -23.82
CA GLU A 148 -10.02 11.28 -23.54
C GLU A 148 -9.62 10.15 -22.58
N ILE A 149 -10.36 9.99 -21.48
CA ILE A 149 -10.15 8.88 -20.55
C ILE A 149 -10.42 7.54 -21.22
N HIS A 150 -11.46 7.44 -22.05
CA HIS A 150 -11.73 6.24 -22.84
C HIS A 150 -10.53 5.86 -23.74
N GLU A 151 -9.95 6.82 -24.45
CA GLU A 151 -8.77 6.58 -25.30
C GLU A 151 -7.57 6.05 -24.49
N PHE A 152 -7.29 6.63 -23.32
CA PHE A 152 -6.20 6.16 -22.46
C PHE A 152 -6.45 4.75 -21.91
N MET A 153 -7.70 4.42 -21.57
CA MET A 153 -8.08 3.09 -21.11
C MET A 153 -7.91 2.03 -22.21
N GLU A 154 -8.30 2.33 -23.46
CA GLU A 154 -8.07 1.42 -24.58
C GLU A 154 -6.57 1.27 -24.91
N LYS A 155 -5.76 2.34 -24.79
CA LYS A 155 -4.29 2.23 -24.93
C LYS A 155 -3.68 1.31 -23.87
N GLU A 156 -4.08 1.41 -22.60
CA GLU A 156 -3.58 0.53 -21.53
C GLU A 156 -4.03 -0.92 -21.74
N LYS A 157 -5.28 -1.13 -22.18
CA LYS A 157 -5.79 -2.45 -22.56
C LYS A 157 -4.94 -3.10 -23.65
N GLN A 158 -4.60 -2.34 -24.70
CA GLN A 158 -3.72 -2.81 -25.78
C GLN A 158 -2.30 -3.08 -25.27
N ARG A 159 -1.76 -2.25 -24.37
CA ARG A 159 -0.44 -2.44 -23.75
C ARG A 159 -0.37 -3.77 -22.99
N GLN A 160 -1.37 -4.08 -22.16
CA GLN A 160 -1.44 -5.34 -21.41
C GLN A 160 -1.57 -6.56 -22.33
N PHE A 161 -2.34 -6.42 -23.42
CA PHE A 161 -2.54 -7.51 -24.37
C PHE A 161 -1.28 -7.82 -25.19
N ARG A 162 -0.60 -6.79 -25.70
CA ARG A 162 0.57 -6.93 -26.57
C ARG A 162 1.89 -7.10 -25.81
N GLY A 163 1.90 -6.88 -24.50
CA GLY A 163 3.08 -6.96 -23.65
C GLY A 163 3.29 -8.32 -22.98
N ILE A 164 4.53 -8.55 -22.56
CA ILE A 164 4.91 -9.62 -21.63
C ILE A 164 4.96 -9.01 -20.21
N GLU A 165 3.94 -9.29 -19.41
CA GLU A 165 3.80 -8.74 -18.05
C GLU A 165 4.47 -9.65 -17.01
N LEU A 166 5.60 -9.20 -16.47
CA LEU A 166 6.47 -9.98 -15.58
C LEU A 166 6.68 -9.32 -14.21
N ILE A 167 5.92 -8.26 -13.89
CA ILE A 167 5.88 -7.72 -12.53
C ILE A 167 5.24 -8.78 -11.61
N ALA A 168 6.02 -9.27 -10.64
CA ALA A 168 5.60 -10.37 -9.76
C ALA A 168 4.35 -10.08 -8.90
N SER A 169 3.99 -8.81 -8.75
CA SER A 169 2.81 -8.34 -8.01
C SER A 169 1.61 -7.98 -8.90
N GLU A 170 1.67 -8.23 -10.19
CA GLU A 170 0.57 -8.00 -11.12
C GLU A 170 -0.11 -9.31 -11.51
N ASN A 171 -1.39 -9.19 -11.88
CA ASN A 171 -2.21 -10.28 -12.38
C ASN A 171 -3.44 -9.72 -13.11
N PHE A 172 -4.12 -10.58 -13.87
CA PHE A 172 -5.33 -10.22 -14.60
C PHE A 172 -6.55 -10.86 -13.93
N VAL A 173 -7.49 -10.03 -13.50
CA VAL A 173 -8.72 -10.50 -12.86
C VAL A 173 -9.72 -11.04 -13.88
N CYS A 174 -10.74 -11.77 -13.43
CA CYS A 174 -11.80 -12.23 -14.34
C CYS A 174 -12.85 -11.12 -14.59
N ARG A 175 -13.65 -11.29 -15.66
CA ARG A 175 -14.71 -10.34 -16.04
C ARG A 175 -15.68 -10.03 -14.90
N ALA A 176 -16.12 -11.05 -14.17
CA ALA A 176 -17.04 -10.89 -13.04
C ALA A 176 -16.48 -10.01 -11.91
N VAL A 177 -15.15 -10.02 -11.69
CA VAL A 177 -14.49 -9.12 -10.73
C VAL A 177 -14.54 -7.67 -11.22
N MET A 178 -14.31 -7.43 -12.51
CA MET A 178 -14.41 -6.09 -13.12
C MET A 178 -15.85 -5.55 -13.08
N GLU A 179 -16.84 -6.38 -13.41
CA GLU A 179 -18.26 -6.02 -13.36
C GLU A 179 -18.71 -5.66 -11.94
N ALA A 180 -18.26 -6.40 -10.92
CA ALA A 180 -18.56 -6.08 -9.53
C ALA A 180 -17.87 -4.78 -9.06
N LEU A 181 -16.63 -4.52 -9.48
CA LEU A 181 -15.90 -3.28 -9.16
C LEU A 181 -16.58 -2.03 -9.72
N GLY A 182 -17.08 -2.09 -10.96
CA GLY A 182 -17.78 -0.99 -11.63
C GLY A 182 -19.28 -0.90 -11.31
N SER A 183 -19.74 -1.47 -10.20
CA SER A 183 -21.17 -1.59 -9.89
C SER A 183 -21.71 -0.50 -8.97
N HIS A 184 -23.04 -0.41 -8.89
CA HIS A 184 -23.80 0.49 -8.01
C HIS A 184 -23.49 0.31 -6.51
N LEU A 185 -22.79 -0.75 -6.12
CA LEU A 185 -22.34 -0.95 -4.73
C LEU A 185 -21.41 0.18 -4.25
N THR A 186 -20.77 0.91 -5.16
CA THR A 186 -19.96 2.09 -4.82
C THR A 186 -20.76 3.21 -4.15
N ASN A 187 -22.09 3.22 -4.30
CA ASN A 187 -22.95 4.29 -3.80
C ASN A 187 -23.30 4.14 -2.31
N LYS A 188 -23.19 2.94 -1.74
CA LYS A 188 -23.70 2.66 -0.40
C LYS A 188 -22.62 2.90 0.66
N TYR A 189 -22.95 3.75 1.63
CA TYR A 189 -22.14 3.95 2.84
C TYR A 189 -22.53 2.93 3.93
N SER A 190 -21.56 2.20 4.47
CA SER A 190 -21.79 1.02 5.34
C SER A 190 -20.81 0.91 6.52
N GLU A 191 -20.46 2.04 7.15
CA GLU A 191 -19.61 2.05 8.34
C GLU A 191 -20.10 1.12 9.45
N GLY A 192 -19.14 0.47 10.12
CA GLY A 192 -19.36 -0.60 11.09
C GLY A 192 -19.18 -2.00 10.51
N MET A 193 -19.65 -3.00 11.25
CA MET A 193 -19.62 -4.43 10.86
C MET A 193 -21.03 -4.91 10.50
N PRO A 194 -21.19 -6.03 9.76
CA PRO A 194 -22.50 -6.63 9.51
C PRO A 194 -23.31 -6.80 10.81
N GLY A 195 -24.58 -6.37 10.80
CA GLY A 195 -25.45 -6.36 11.98
C GLY A 195 -25.20 -5.24 13.00
N ALA A 196 -24.12 -4.46 12.86
CA ALA A 196 -23.74 -3.35 13.74
C ALA A 196 -23.26 -2.14 12.90
N ARG A 197 -24.14 -1.65 12.03
CA ARG A 197 -23.86 -0.52 11.12
C ARG A 197 -24.28 0.81 11.74
N TYR A 198 -23.53 1.86 11.42
CA TYR A 198 -23.86 3.25 11.80
C TYR A 198 -24.97 3.84 10.93
N TYR A 199 -25.22 3.24 9.76
CA TYR A 199 -26.22 3.70 8.79
C TYR A 199 -27.21 2.58 8.47
N THR A 200 -28.45 2.96 8.17
CA THR A 200 -29.50 2.03 7.74
C THR A 200 -29.37 1.65 6.25
N GLY A 201 -30.20 0.71 5.78
CA GLY A 201 -30.25 0.31 4.37
C GLY A 201 -29.14 -0.65 3.92
N ASN A 202 -28.50 -1.37 4.86
CA ASN A 202 -27.36 -2.25 4.60
C ASN A 202 -27.72 -3.75 4.48
N GLN A 203 -29.00 -4.11 4.39
CA GLN A 203 -29.44 -5.53 4.39
C GLN A 203 -28.71 -6.43 3.38
N TYR A 204 -28.45 -5.92 2.16
CA TYR A 204 -27.73 -6.67 1.13
C TYR A 204 -26.22 -6.48 1.21
N ILE A 205 -25.76 -5.34 1.72
CA ILE A 205 -24.33 -5.10 1.97
C ILE A 205 -23.81 -6.08 3.03
N ASP A 206 -24.59 -6.29 4.09
CA ASP A 206 -24.27 -7.24 5.15
C ASP A 206 -24.19 -8.67 4.59
N GLN A 207 -25.15 -9.08 3.74
CA GLN A 207 -25.10 -10.39 3.08
C GLN A 207 -23.85 -10.55 2.20
N ILE A 208 -23.46 -9.51 1.44
CA ILE A 208 -22.26 -9.52 0.61
C ILE A 208 -20.99 -9.64 1.47
N GLU A 209 -20.89 -8.87 2.54
CA GLU A 209 -19.71 -8.87 3.40
C GLU A 209 -19.58 -10.17 4.19
N ILE A 210 -20.67 -10.70 4.76
CA ILE A 210 -20.70 -12.00 5.43
C ILE A 210 -20.26 -13.11 4.47
N LEU A 211 -20.83 -13.14 3.26
CA LEU A 211 -20.45 -14.12 2.24
C LEU A 211 -18.97 -14.00 1.84
N CYS A 212 -18.44 -12.77 1.79
CA CYS A 212 -17.02 -12.54 1.52
C CYS A 212 -16.14 -13.11 2.65
N GLN A 213 -16.50 -12.88 3.91
CA GLN A 213 -15.80 -13.41 5.08
C GLN A 213 -15.84 -14.95 5.11
N GLU A 214 -17.01 -15.56 4.87
CA GLU A 214 -17.16 -17.02 4.80
C GLU A 214 -16.29 -17.62 3.70
N ARG A 215 -16.31 -17.04 2.50
CA ARG A 215 -15.49 -17.49 1.38
C ARG A 215 -14.01 -17.29 1.63
N ALA A 216 -13.61 -16.25 2.35
CA ALA A 216 -12.23 -16.03 2.74
C ALA A 216 -11.75 -17.17 3.64
N LEU A 217 -12.48 -17.48 4.71
CA LEU A 217 -12.15 -18.59 5.60
C LEU A 217 -12.12 -19.92 4.83
N ALA A 218 -13.12 -20.19 3.98
CA ALA A 218 -13.19 -21.41 3.20
C ALA A 218 -12.03 -21.57 2.20
N ALA A 219 -11.65 -20.51 1.48
CA ALA A 219 -10.56 -20.53 0.49
C ALA A 219 -9.20 -20.87 1.12
N PHE A 220 -9.00 -20.51 2.38
CA PHE A 220 -7.78 -20.83 3.14
C PHE A 220 -7.94 -22.04 4.07
N GLY A 221 -9.07 -22.75 4.02
CA GLY A 221 -9.32 -23.96 4.82
C GLY A 221 -9.40 -23.69 6.33
N LEU A 222 -9.91 -22.53 6.73
CA LEU A 222 -9.97 -22.08 8.12
C LEU A 222 -11.34 -22.33 8.75
N HIS A 223 -11.33 -22.75 10.00
CA HIS A 223 -12.55 -22.89 10.80
C HIS A 223 -12.89 -21.58 11.51
N HIS A 224 -14.15 -21.13 11.39
CA HIS A 224 -14.64 -19.87 11.95
C HIS A 224 -14.48 -19.75 13.48
N GLU A 225 -14.50 -20.86 14.22
CA GLU A 225 -14.28 -20.87 15.67
C GLU A 225 -12.84 -20.50 16.06
N LYS A 226 -11.87 -20.77 15.18
CA LYS A 226 -10.43 -20.56 15.43
C LYS A 226 -9.88 -19.33 14.72
N TRP A 227 -10.58 -18.85 13.69
CA TRP A 227 -10.14 -17.77 12.82
C TRP A 227 -11.28 -16.84 12.48
N GLY A 228 -11.04 -15.55 12.68
CA GLY A 228 -11.84 -14.47 12.11
C GLY A 228 -11.14 -13.85 10.92
N VAL A 229 -11.89 -13.02 10.19
CA VAL A 229 -11.36 -12.27 9.05
C VAL A 229 -12.03 -10.91 8.94
N ASN A 230 -11.25 -9.88 8.66
CA ASN A 230 -11.73 -8.56 8.27
C ASN A 230 -11.36 -8.31 6.80
N VAL A 231 -12.38 -8.02 5.98
CA VAL A 231 -12.28 -7.87 4.50
C VAL A 231 -12.37 -6.42 4.04
N GLN A 232 -12.44 -5.46 4.97
CA GLN A 232 -12.62 -4.04 4.69
C GLN A 232 -11.33 -3.24 4.40
N PRO A 233 -10.09 -3.69 4.69
CA PRO A 233 -8.91 -2.86 4.42
C PRO A 233 -8.77 -2.46 2.95
N TYR A 234 -8.55 -1.18 2.68
CA TYR A 234 -8.42 -0.67 1.30
C TYR A 234 -7.16 -1.14 0.56
N SER A 235 -6.15 -1.63 1.28
CA SER A 235 -4.92 -2.20 0.72
C SER A 235 -4.22 -3.08 1.76
N CYS A 236 -3.18 -3.83 1.36
CA CYS A 236 -2.38 -4.56 2.32
C CYS A 236 -1.56 -3.64 3.24
N THR A 237 -1.17 -2.45 2.76
CA THR A 237 -0.48 -1.47 3.62
C THR A 237 -1.40 -0.97 4.71
N SER A 238 -2.67 -0.66 4.39
CA SER A 238 -3.66 -0.29 5.42
C SER A 238 -4.02 -1.47 6.31
N ALA A 239 -4.08 -2.70 5.77
CA ALA A 239 -4.27 -3.92 6.56
C ALA A 239 -3.16 -4.11 7.60
N ASN A 240 -1.88 -4.03 7.18
CA ASN A 240 -0.75 -4.15 8.10
C ASN A 240 -0.76 -3.03 9.15
N PHE A 241 -1.05 -1.79 8.72
CA PHE A 241 -1.09 -0.65 9.63
C PHE A 241 -2.24 -0.77 10.66
N ALA A 242 -3.39 -1.32 10.27
CA ALA A 242 -4.48 -1.62 11.21
C ALA A 242 -4.11 -2.72 12.22
N VAL A 243 -3.34 -3.74 11.81
CA VAL A 243 -2.81 -4.71 12.78
C VAL A 243 -1.88 -4.03 13.78
N PHE A 244 -0.99 -3.14 13.31
CA PHE A 244 -0.09 -2.43 14.20
C PHE A 244 -0.87 -1.53 15.16
N THR A 245 -1.74 -0.67 14.66
CA THR A 245 -2.54 0.25 15.49
C THR A 245 -3.46 -0.48 16.48
N GLY A 246 -4.02 -1.64 16.11
CA GLY A 246 -4.87 -2.41 17.02
C GLY A 246 -4.12 -3.09 18.16
N LEU A 247 -2.83 -3.39 17.98
CA LEU A 247 -2.06 -4.21 18.93
C LEU A 247 -0.91 -3.47 19.62
N LEU A 248 -0.51 -2.33 19.08
CA LEU A 248 0.66 -1.57 19.50
C LEU A 248 0.28 -0.15 19.89
N MET A 249 1.03 0.38 20.84
CA MET A 249 1.08 1.82 21.09
C MET A 249 2.18 2.46 20.23
N PRO A 250 2.09 3.77 19.91
CA PRO A 250 3.19 4.47 19.26
C PRO A 250 4.52 4.28 20.01
N GLY A 251 5.60 4.04 19.27
CA GLY A 251 6.93 3.75 19.81
C GLY A 251 7.17 2.28 20.20
N ASP A 252 6.15 1.43 20.18
CA ASP A 252 6.35 -0.01 20.34
C ASP A 252 7.18 -0.61 19.20
N ARG A 253 7.79 -1.76 19.48
CA ARG A 253 8.80 -2.38 18.62
C ARG A 253 8.21 -3.38 17.64
N ILE A 254 8.60 -3.27 16.38
CA ILE A 254 8.32 -4.24 15.31
C ILE A 254 9.62 -4.74 14.68
N MET A 255 9.59 -5.97 14.15
CA MET A 255 10.73 -6.56 13.47
C MET A 255 10.26 -7.26 12.19
N GLY A 256 10.69 -6.76 11.03
CA GLY A 256 10.37 -7.30 9.71
C GLY A 256 11.62 -7.57 8.87
N LEU A 257 11.44 -8.21 7.71
CA LEU A 257 12.54 -8.44 6.78
C LEU A 257 13.00 -7.10 6.19
N ASP A 258 14.32 -6.89 6.10
CA ASP A 258 14.92 -5.72 5.48
C ASP A 258 14.54 -5.61 3.99
N SER A 259 14.34 -4.40 3.47
CA SER A 259 13.81 -4.23 2.10
C SER A 259 14.77 -4.76 1.02
N PRO A 260 16.09 -4.49 1.05
CA PRO A 260 17.05 -5.14 0.15
C PRO A 260 17.20 -6.66 0.37
N SER A 261 16.78 -7.18 1.54
CA SER A 261 16.68 -8.62 1.79
C SER A 261 15.39 -9.24 1.23
N GLY A 262 14.47 -8.41 0.72
CA GLY A 262 13.21 -8.82 0.11
C GLY A 262 11.95 -8.44 0.91
N GLY A 263 12.09 -7.72 2.03
CA GLY A 263 10.96 -7.24 2.81
C GLY A 263 10.15 -6.14 2.13
N HIS A 264 8.91 -5.95 2.59
CA HIS A 264 8.04 -4.89 2.07
C HIS A 264 8.21 -3.58 2.85
N MET A 265 7.91 -2.45 2.22
CA MET A 265 7.99 -1.13 2.84
C MET A 265 7.17 -1.04 4.14
N SER A 266 5.97 -1.62 4.16
CA SER A 266 5.09 -1.58 5.35
C SER A 266 5.59 -2.39 6.54
N HIS A 267 6.70 -3.14 6.41
CA HIS A 267 7.31 -3.90 7.50
C HIS A 267 8.30 -3.06 8.33
N GLY A 268 8.15 -1.73 8.29
CA GLY A 268 8.97 -0.80 9.07
C GLY A 268 10.23 -0.33 8.34
N TYR A 269 10.18 -0.13 7.02
CA TYR A 269 11.33 0.35 6.25
C TYR A 269 11.75 1.78 6.59
N TYR A 270 13.05 1.95 6.78
CA TYR A 270 13.79 3.21 6.85
C TYR A 270 15.09 3.08 6.05
N THR A 271 15.65 4.19 5.57
CA THR A 271 16.88 4.14 4.75
C THR A 271 18.10 3.82 5.62
N PRO A 272 19.21 3.32 5.04
CA PRO A 272 20.46 3.09 5.79
C PRO A 272 20.99 4.32 6.54
N GLY A 273 20.67 5.54 6.06
CA GLY A 273 21.00 6.80 6.73
C GLY A 273 20.04 7.19 7.87
N GLY A 274 19.11 6.31 8.26
CA GLY A 274 18.17 6.53 9.36
C GLY A 274 16.90 7.31 9.00
N LYS A 275 16.70 7.69 7.72
CA LYS A 275 15.48 8.39 7.31
C LYS A 275 14.30 7.41 7.36
N LYS A 276 13.35 7.66 8.25
CA LYS A 276 12.06 6.93 8.32
C LYS A 276 11.27 7.17 7.02
N VAL A 277 10.80 6.10 6.38
CA VAL A 277 10.11 6.15 5.07
C VAL A 277 8.70 5.61 5.17
N SER A 278 8.54 4.43 5.76
CA SER A 278 7.23 3.81 5.94
C SER A 278 6.49 4.44 7.11
N GLY A 279 5.15 4.50 7.03
CA GLY A 279 4.32 4.88 8.19
C GLY A 279 4.64 4.01 9.41
N ALA A 280 4.85 2.71 9.20
CA ALA A 280 5.26 1.80 10.27
C ALA A 280 6.55 2.24 10.99
N SER A 281 7.59 2.67 10.26
CA SER A 281 8.84 3.19 10.87
C SER A 281 8.69 4.57 11.51
N ILE A 282 7.67 5.34 11.12
CA ILE A 282 7.39 6.67 11.67
C ILE A 282 6.73 6.53 13.04
N PHE A 283 5.67 5.72 13.13
CA PHE A 283 4.86 5.57 14.35
C PHE A 283 5.37 4.49 15.31
N PHE A 284 6.10 3.50 14.82
CA PHE A 284 6.64 2.39 15.60
C PHE A 284 8.16 2.31 15.42
N GLU A 285 8.82 1.72 16.41
CA GLU A 285 10.25 1.48 16.35
C GLU A 285 10.50 0.17 15.59
N SER A 286 11.32 0.22 14.55
CA SER A 286 11.58 -0.91 13.66
C SER A 286 13.04 -1.32 13.71
N PHE A 287 13.30 -2.63 13.81
CA PHE A 287 14.64 -3.18 13.65
C PHE A 287 14.61 -4.42 12.76
N PRO A 288 15.17 -4.35 11.53
CA PRO A 288 14.98 -5.42 10.56
C PRO A 288 15.95 -6.59 10.73
N TYR A 289 15.45 -7.79 10.44
CA TYR A 289 16.30 -8.96 10.18
C TYR A 289 16.63 -9.06 8.68
N LYS A 290 17.64 -9.86 8.35
CA LYS A 290 18.24 -9.88 7.00
C LYS A 290 18.43 -11.30 6.49
N VAL A 291 18.67 -11.41 5.19
CA VAL A 291 19.25 -12.61 4.59
C VAL A 291 20.75 -12.66 4.86
N ASP A 292 21.34 -13.85 4.79
CA ASP A 292 22.77 -14.02 4.60
C ASP A 292 23.13 -13.56 3.18
N PRO A 293 23.96 -12.52 3.01
CA PRO A 293 24.34 -12.00 1.70
C PRO A 293 24.99 -13.02 0.76
N ARG A 294 25.60 -14.09 1.29
CA ARG A 294 26.28 -15.12 0.49
C ARG A 294 25.30 -16.12 -0.11
N THR A 295 24.29 -16.51 0.66
CA THR A 295 23.35 -17.57 0.26
C THR A 295 22.04 -16.98 -0.26
N GLY A 296 21.67 -15.78 0.19
CA GLY A 296 20.40 -15.12 -0.06
C GLY A 296 19.23 -15.66 0.76
N TYR A 297 19.45 -16.62 1.66
CA TYR A 297 18.43 -17.16 2.58
C TYR A 297 18.36 -16.34 3.86
N ILE A 298 17.20 -16.30 4.51
CA ILE A 298 17.04 -15.65 5.81
C ILE A 298 18.04 -16.23 6.81
N ASP A 299 18.78 -15.36 7.50
CA ASP A 299 19.70 -15.76 8.57
C ASP A 299 18.90 -15.90 9.88
N TYR A 300 18.34 -17.11 10.09
CA TYR A 300 17.46 -17.39 11.21
C TYR A 300 18.16 -17.32 12.57
N ASP A 301 19.47 -17.58 12.62
CA ASP A 301 20.23 -17.53 13.86
C ASP A 301 20.46 -16.08 14.29
N LYS A 302 20.85 -15.20 13.36
CA LYS A 302 20.91 -13.75 13.63
C LYS A 302 19.54 -13.14 13.89
N LEU A 303 18.48 -13.65 13.25
CA LEU A 303 17.11 -13.25 13.55
C LEU A 303 16.79 -13.58 15.02
N GLU A 304 17.07 -14.79 15.48
CA GLU A 304 16.81 -15.19 16.87
C GLU A 304 17.60 -14.33 17.86
N GLU A 305 18.91 -14.18 17.66
CA GLU A 305 19.79 -13.32 18.47
C GLU A 305 19.21 -11.91 18.61
N LYS A 306 18.94 -11.25 17.47
CA LYS A 306 18.41 -9.89 17.45
C LYS A 306 17.03 -9.77 18.07
N ALA A 307 16.15 -10.75 17.87
CA ALA A 307 14.81 -10.71 18.43
C ALA A 307 14.82 -10.82 19.96
N LEU A 308 15.75 -11.59 20.52
CA LEU A 308 15.91 -11.73 21.98
C LEU A 308 16.41 -10.45 22.65
N ASP A 309 17.32 -9.72 21.99
CA ASP A 309 17.83 -8.44 22.48
C ASP A 309 16.84 -7.30 22.25
N TYR A 310 16.27 -7.23 21.04
CA TYR A 310 15.39 -6.14 20.64
C TYR A 310 13.98 -6.27 21.22
N ARG A 311 13.51 -7.49 21.52
CA ARG A 311 12.17 -7.76 22.07
C ARG A 311 11.04 -7.07 21.29
N PRO A 312 10.85 -7.41 19.99
CA PRO A 312 9.73 -6.87 19.22
C PRO A 312 8.39 -7.34 19.82
N LYS A 313 7.37 -6.50 19.80
CA LYS A 313 6.00 -6.91 20.12
C LYS A 313 5.33 -7.64 18.96
N ILE A 314 5.69 -7.30 17.72
CA ILE A 314 5.28 -8.03 16.51
C ILE A 314 6.53 -8.44 15.74
N LEU A 315 6.66 -9.75 15.54
CA LEU A 315 7.61 -10.33 14.60
C LEU A 315 6.89 -10.60 13.28
N ILE A 316 7.33 -9.95 12.22
CA ILE A 316 6.72 -9.99 10.89
C ILE A 316 7.54 -10.92 10.00
N CYS A 317 6.89 -11.96 9.48
CA CYS A 317 7.38 -12.75 8.34
C CYS A 317 6.59 -12.38 7.08
N GLY A 318 7.07 -12.82 5.91
CA GLY A 318 6.52 -12.41 4.62
C GLY A 318 7.34 -11.31 3.96
N GLY A 319 7.23 -11.20 2.65
CA GLY A 319 8.12 -10.34 1.87
C GLY A 319 7.61 -10.08 0.47
N SER A 320 8.19 -9.06 -0.15
CA SER A 320 7.88 -8.66 -1.53
C SER A 320 8.76 -9.34 -2.56
N SER A 321 9.97 -9.75 -2.18
CA SER A 321 11.04 -10.14 -3.10
C SER A 321 11.91 -11.23 -2.45
N TYR A 322 11.30 -12.27 -1.90
CA TYR A 322 12.01 -13.44 -1.36
C TYR A 322 11.62 -14.68 -2.18
N PRO A 323 12.55 -15.30 -2.93
CA PRO A 323 12.22 -16.37 -3.89
C PRO A 323 12.07 -17.75 -3.26
N ARG A 324 12.15 -17.86 -1.93
CA ARG A 324 12.11 -19.13 -1.18
C ARG A 324 10.90 -19.21 -0.27
N ASP A 325 10.60 -20.43 0.17
CA ASP A 325 9.58 -20.68 1.18
C ASP A 325 10.05 -20.21 2.58
N TRP A 326 9.09 -20.04 3.48
CA TRP A 326 9.31 -19.51 4.83
C TRP A 326 9.31 -20.64 5.86
N GLU A 327 10.28 -20.64 6.78
CA GLU A 327 10.34 -21.62 7.87
C GLU A 327 9.48 -21.19 9.05
N PHE A 328 8.16 -21.31 8.92
CA PHE A 328 7.21 -20.93 9.97
C PHE A 328 7.47 -21.55 11.35
N PRO A 329 7.89 -22.83 11.48
CA PRO A 329 8.26 -23.39 12.79
C PRO A 329 9.38 -22.60 13.49
N ARG A 330 10.39 -22.14 12.71
CA ARG A 330 11.52 -21.37 13.23
C ARG A 330 11.07 -19.98 13.68
N PHE A 331 10.24 -19.30 12.89
CA PHE A 331 9.65 -18.02 13.26
C PHE A 331 8.78 -18.10 14.52
N ARG A 332 7.92 -19.12 14.62
CA ARG A 332 7.08 -19.35 15.83
C ARG A 332 7.93 -19.55 17.07
N HIS A 333 8.97 -20.38 16.97
CA HIS A 333 9.91 -20.60 18.07
C HIS A 333 10.56 -19.30 18.55
N VAL A 334 11.03 -18.45 17.63
CA VAL A 334 11.62 -17.14 17.99
C VAL A 334 10.58 -16.23 18.62
N ALA A 335 9.38 -16.13 18.03
CA ALA A 335 8.28 -15.32 18.56
C ALA A 335 7.88 -15.75 19.98
N ASP A 336 7.80 -17.05 20.26
CA ASP A 336 7.51 -17.59 21.61
C ASP A 336 8.60 -17.20 22.62
N LYS A 337 9.88 -17.30 22.22
CA LYS A 337 10.99 -16.96 23.11
C LYS A 337 11.03 -15.47 23.48
N CYS A 338 10.77 -14.58 22.52
CA CYS A 338 10.79 -13.14 22.79
C CYS A 338 9.44 -12.59 23.30
N GLY A 339 8.36 -13.36 23.21
CA GLY A 339 7.00 -12.97 23.61
C GLY A 339 6.26 -12.14 22.56
N ALA A 340 6.63 -12.25 21.29
CA ALA A 340 6.04 -11.50 20.18
C ALA A 340 4.79 -12.17 19.61
N VAL A 341 3.86 -11.35 19.11
CA VAL A 341 2.83 -11.78 18.16
C VAL A 341 3.52 -12.12 16.83
N LEU A 342 3.26 -13.30 16.29
CA LEU A 342 3.76 -13.68 14.97
C LEU A 342 2.76 -13.28 13.90
N MET A 343 3.17 -12.36 13.03
CA MET A 343 2.38 -11.89 11.90
C MET A 343 3.02 -12.37 10.59
N PHE A 344 2.22 -12.89 9.66
CA PHE A 344 2.66 -13.18 8.29
C PHE A 344 1.94 -12.31 7.28
N ASP A 345 2.69 -11.54 6.50
CA ASP A 345 2.18 -10.86 5.32
C ASP A 345 2.33 -11.78 4.10
N MET A 346 1.24 -12.46 3.74
CA MET A 346 1.21 -13.41 2.62
C MET A 346 0.95 -12.75 1.27
N ALA A 347 0.96 -11.41 1.16
CA ALA A 347 0.42 -10.70 -0.01
C ALA A 347 0.92 -11.23 -1.36
N GLN A 348 2.21 -11.57 -1.47
CA GLN A 348 2.78 -12.09 -2.70
C GLN A 348 2.34 -13.52 -3.04
N ILE A 349 2.18 -14.38 -2.02
CA ILE A 349 1.96 -15.83 -2.19
C ILE A 349 0.56 -16.30 -1.77
N SER A 350 -0.38 -15.39 -1.53
CA SER A 350 -1.73 -15.70 -1.04
C SER A 350 -2.47 -16.71 -1.92
N GLY A 351 -2.29 -16.65 -3.24
CA GLY A 351 -2.82 -17.67 -4.14
C GLY A 351 -2.21 -19.06 -3.92
N LEU A 352 -0.89 -19.13 -3.72
CA LEU A 352 -0.19 -20.39 -3.43
C LEU A 352 -0.63 -20.99 -2.09
N VAL A 353 -0.86 -20.14 -1.08
CA VAL A 353 -1.38 -20.57 0.22
C VAL A 353 -2.80 -21.13 0.07
N ALA A 354 -3.71 -20.40 -0.61
CA ALA A 354 -5.08 -20.86 -0.85
C ALA A 354 -5.12 -22.20 -1.62
N ALA A 355 -4.25 -22.37 -2.62
CA ALA A 355 -4.13 -23.59 -3.40
C ALA A 355 -3.42 -24.74 -2.67
N LYS A 356 -2.84 -24.50 -1.47
CA LYS A 356 -2.03 -25.44 -0.70
C LYS A 356 -0.79 -25.91 -1.46
N GLU A 357 -0.13 -24.99 -2.15
CA GLU A 357 1.07 -25.21 -2.96
C GLU A 357 2.34 -24.61 -2.32
N CYS A 358 2.26 -24.17 -1.06
CA CYS A 358 3.38 -23.78 -0.21
C CYS A 358 3.08 -24.12 1.26
N PRO A 359 4.05 -24.03 2.20
CA PRO A 359 3.81 -24.24 3.61
C PRO A 359 2.69 -23.35 4.16
N ASN A 360 1.86 -23.90 5.06
CA ASN A 360 0.69 -23.21 5.57
C ASN A 360 1.04 -22.25 6.73
N PRO A 361 0.91 -20.92 6.58
CA PRO A 361 1.20 -19.97 7.64
C PRO A 361 0.20 -20.03 8.81
N PHE A 362 -1.04 -20.45 8.55
CA PHE A 362 -2.13 -20.46 9.54
C PHE A 362 -1.93 -21.50 10.65
N ASP A 363 -1.00 -22.43 10.50
CA ASP A 363 -0.64 -23.39 11.55
C ASP A 363 0.21 -22.75 12.65
N TYR A 364 0.91 -21.65 12.34
CA TYR A 364 1.94 -21.06 13.21
C TYR A 364 1.67 -19.61 13.60
N CYS A 365 1.15 -18.81 12.66
CA CYS A 365 0.99 -17.37 12.84
C CYS A 365 -0.24 -17.04 13.69
N ASP A 366 -0.19 -15.93 14.40
CA ASP A 366 -1.30 -15.38 15.18
C ASP A 366 -2.22 -14.53 14.29
N ILE A 367 -1.59 -13.83 13.33
CA ILE A 367 -2.25 -12.94 12.37
C ILE A 367 -1.66 -13.19 10.98
N VAL A 368 -2.51 -13.19 9.97
CA VAL A 368 -2.09 -13.27 8.57
C VAL A 368 -2.75 -12.13 7.80
N THR A 369 -1.94 -11.25 7.23
CA THR A 369 -2.43 -10.19 6.35
C THR A 369 -2.13 -10.52 4.90
N SER A 370 -2.90 -9.95 3.99
CA SER A 370 -2.64 -10.09 2.57
C SER A 370 -3.20 -8.92 1.78
N THR A 371 -2.69 -8.77 0.57
CA THR A 371 -3.45 -8.14 -0.50
C THR A 371 -4.26 -9.17 -1.26
N THR A 372 -5.21 -8.68 -2.06
CA THR A 372 -6.13 -9.54 -2.81
C THR A 372 -5.89 -9.58 -4.31
N HIS A 373 -4.97 -8.75 -4.86
CA HIS A 373 -4.80 -8.58 -6.33
C HIS A 373 -3.58 -9.25 -6.97
N LYS A 374 -2.68 -9.83 -6.16
CA LYS A 374 -1.44 -10.46 -6.66
C LYS A 374 -1.72 -11.89 -7.14
N SER A 375 -1.06 -12.90 -6.57
CA SER A 375 -1.32 -14.30 -6.91
C SER A 375 -2.78 -14.72 -6.65
N LEU A 376 -3.47 -14.12 -5.66
CA LEU A 376 -4.91 -14.35 -5.41
C LEU A 376 -5.82 -13.97 -6.58
N ARG A 377 -5.38 -13.06 -7.46
CA ARG A 377 -6.10 -12.66 -8.68
C ARG A 377 -7.49 -12.05 -8.45
N GLY A 378 -7.66 -11.34 -7.34
CA GLY A 378 -8.86 -10.58 -7.01
C GLY A 378 -8.71 -9.07 -7.20
N PRO A 379 -9.67 -8.27 -6.72
CA PRO A 379 -9.60 -6.81 -6.82
C PRO A 379 -8.48 -6.23 -5.95
N ARG A 380 -8.08 -4.98 -6.18
CA ARG A 380 -7.08 -4.28 -5.34
C ARG A 380 -7.67 -3.93 -3.97
N GLY A 381 -7.23 -4.65 -2.93
CA GLY A 381 -7.49 -4.31 -1.52
C GLY A 381 -6.68 -5.16 -0.56
N GLY A 382 -7.07 -5.15 0.72
CA GLY A 382 -6.43 -5.89 1.80
C GLY A 382 -7.40 -6.80 2.55
N ILE A 383 -6.84 -7.75 3.28
CA ILE A 383 -7.57 -8.69 4.13
C ILE A 383 -6.72 -9.02 5.35
N ILE A 384 -7.35 -9.15 6.52
CA ILE A 384 -6.68 -9.49 7.79
C ILE A 384 -7.37 -10.71 8.37
N PHE A 385 -6.64 -11.81 8.51
CA PHE A 385 -7.05 -12.99 9.27
C PHE A 385 -6.40 -12.94 10.65
N TYR A 386 -7.15 -13.36 11.66
CA TYR A 386 -6.68 -13.34 13.05
C TYR A 386 -7.24 -14.52 13.83
N ARG A 387 -6.44 -15.05 14.76
CA ARG A 387 -6.89 -16.12 15.65
C ARG A 387 -8.04 -15.66 16.55
N ARG A 388 -8.98 -16.58 16.79
CA ARG A 388 -10.11 -16.47 17.72
C ARG A 388 -10.17 -17.71 18.61
N GLY A 389 -10.97 -17.62 19.68
CA GLY A 389 -11.16 -18.71 20.63
C GLY A 389 -10.03 -18.82 21.66
N LEU A 390 -9.90 -20.00 22.30
CA LEU A 390 -8.95 -20.23 23.38
C LEU A 390 -7.50 -20.34 22.87
N LYS A 391 -6.56 -19.70 23.57
CA LYS A 391 -5.13 -19.85 23.33
C LYS A 391 -4.65 -21.24 23.73
N SER A 392 -3.73 -21.81 22.95
CA SER A 392 -3.13 -23.11 23.28
C SER A 392 -2.21 -22.97 24.50
N LYS A 393 -2.23 -23.96 25.41
CA LYS A 393 -1.41 -23.98 26.65
C LYS A 393 0.09 -23.78 26.41
N LYS A 394 0.61 -24.12 25.22
CA LYS A 394 2.03 -23.93 24.85
C LYS A 394 2.44 -22.47 24.62
N GLN A 395 1.50 -21.57 24.29
CA GLN A 395 1.77 -20.14 24.06
C GLN A 395 1.66 -19.29 25.34
N SER A 396 1.34 -19.92 26.49
CA SER A 396 1.05 -19.26 27.77
C SER A 396 2.20 -19.36 28.79
N ILE A 397 3.43 -19.62 28.35
CA ILE A 397 4.55 -19.98 29.25
C ILE A 397 5.17 -18.75 29.95
N ASN A 398 4.81 -17.51 29.57
CA ASN A 398 5.39 -16.28 30.15
C ASN A 398 4.42 -15.40 30.98
N LEU A 399 3.23 -15.90 31.33
CA LEU A 399 2.32 -15.17 32.23
C LEU A 399 2.32 -15.86 33.60
N ASN A 400 2.93 -15.20 34.59
CA ASN A 400 2.90 -15.55 36.02
C ASN A 400 1.51 -15.31 36.63
N HIS A 401 0.43 -15.82 36.02
CA HIS A 401 -0.87 -15.90 36.67
C HIS A 401 -1.68 -17.10 36.19
N CYS A 402 -2.26 -17.80 37.18
CA CYS A 402 -3.20 -18.90 37.02
C CYS A 402 -4.49 -18.42 36.31
N GLU A 403 -4.52 -18.42 34.99
CA GLU A 403 -5.78 -18.35 34.25
C GLU A 403 -5.81 -19.46 33.19
N SER A 404 -6.62 -20.48 33.47
CA SER A 404 -6.73 -21.68 32.65
C SER A 404 -7.47 -21.47 31.31
N ASN A 405 -7.95 -20.25 31.00
CA ASN A 405 -8.78 -19.93 29.83
C ASN A 405 -8.45 -18.55 29.22
N ILE A 406 -7.22 -18.33 28.75
CA ILE A 406 -6.88 -17.10 28.03
C ILE A 406 -7.46 -17.17 26.61
N GLN A 407 -8.40 -16.28 26.27
CA GLN A 407 -8.97 -16.15 24.93
C GLN A 407 -8.13 -15.19 24.06
N TYR A 408 -8.12 -15.37 22.74
CA TYR A 408 -7.60 -14.35 21.82
C TYR A 408 -8.52 -13.12 21.81
N ASP A 409 -7.93 -11.93 21.90
CA ASP A 409 -8.60 -10.63 21.92
C ASP A 409 -8.36 -9.83 20.61
N PHE A 410 -7.86 -10.50 19.56
CA PHE A 410 -7.50 -9.84 18.30
C PHE A 410 -8.70 -9.31 17.52
N GLU A 411 -9.86 -9.97 17.61
CA GLU A 411 -11.05 -9.61 16.83
C GLU A 411 -11.48 -8.16 17.07
N GLU A 412 -11.73 -7.81 18.32
CA GLU A 412 -12.21 -6.49 18.71
C GLU A 412 -11.17 -5.43 18.35
N LYS A 413 -9.90 -5.67 18.70
CA LYS A 413 -8.78 -4.77 18.44
C LYS A 413 -8.56 -4.48 16.96
N ILE A 414 -8.56 -5.53 16.14
CA ILE A 414 -8.34 -5.40 14.69
C ILE A 414 -9.54 -4.74 14.03
N ASN A 415 -10.77 -5.17 14.34
CA ASN A 415 -11.96 -4.57 13.76
C ASN A 415 -12.06 -3.08 14.12
N PHE A 416 -11.86 -2.73 15.41
CA PHE A 416 -11.83 -1.35 15.88
C PHE A 416 -10.73 -0.53 15.20
N SER A 417 -9.54 -1.14 15.00
CA SER A 417 -8.45 -0.45 14.33
C SER A 417 -8.73 -0.20 12.85
N VAL A 418 -9.41 -1.11 12.15
CA VAL A 418 -9.83 -0.87 10.77
C VAL A 418 -10.87 0.25 10.74
N PHE A 419 -11.92 0.13 11.54
CA PHE A 419 -12.95 1.15 11.74
C PHE A 419 -13.44 1.11 13.20
N PRO A 420 -13.49 2.24 13.93
CA PRO A 420 -13.42 3.62 13.42
C PRO A 420 -12.02 4.25 13.42
N SER A 421 -10.96 3.53 13.81
CA SER A 421 -9.67 4.19 14.08
C SER A 421 -8.94 4.71 12.85
N LEU A 422 -8.99 4.01 11.71
CA LEU A 422 -8.15 4.34 10.53
C LEU A 422 -8.93 4.62 9.25
N GLN A 423 -10.01 3.87 8.97
CA GLN A 423 -10.80 4.00 7.76
C GLN A 423 -12.20 4.56 8.07
N GLY A 424 -12.92 5.01 7.03
CA GLY A 424 -14.34 5.35 7.08
C GLY A 424 -15.21 4.25 6.45
N GLY A 425 -16.12 4.62 5.56
CA GLY A 425 -17.02 3.68 4.85
C GLY A 425 -16.28 2.59 4.04
N PRO A 426 -16.59 1.30 4.23
CA PRO A 426 -16.02 0.21 3.41
C PRO A 426 -16.35 0.33 1.92
N HIS A 427 -15.45 -0.11 1.05
CA HIS A 427 -15.69 -0.16 -0.40
C HIS A 427 -16.49 -1.42 -0.77
N ASN A 428 -17.81 -1.33 -0.79
CA ASN A 428 -18.69 -2.51 -0.96
C ASN A 428 -18.58 -3.19 -2.34
N ASN A 429 -18.34 -2.42 -3.40
CA ASN A 429 -18.03 -2.93 -4.74
C ASN A 429 -16.75 -3.78 -4.74
N HIS A 430 -15.72 -3.36 -3.99
CA HIS A 430 -14.52 -4.16 -3.78
C HIS A 430 -14.82 -5.45 -3.00
N ILE A 431 -15.56 -5.38 -1.90
CA ILE A 431 -15.90 -6.56 -1.08
C ILE A 431 -16.68 -7.60 -1.90
N ALA A 432 -17.63 -7.16 -2.74
CA ALA A 432 -18.34 -8.04 -3.66
C ALA A 432 -17.40 -8.69 -4.69
N ALA A 433 -16.53 -7.90 -5.32
CA ALA A 433 -15.53 -8.39 -6.26
C ALA A 433 -14.54 -9.37 -5.59
N LEU A 434 -14.19 -9.14 -4.33
CA LEU A 434 -13.35 -10.03 -3.53
C LEU A 434 -14.06 -11.36 -3.25
N ALA A 435 -15.35 -11.32 -2.90
CA ALA A 435 -16.14 -12.54 -2.69
C ALA A 435 -16.17 -13.42 -3.96
N ILE A 436 -16.19 -12.83 -5.15
CA ILE A 436 -16.09 -13.56 -6.43
C ILE A 436 -14.72 -14.19 -6.59
N ALA A 437 -13.64 -13.43 -6.37
CA ALA A 437 -12.28 -13.93 -6.46
C ALA A 437 -12.00 -15.07 -5.47
N LEU A 438 -12.50 -14.98 -4.24
CA LEU A 438 -12.37 -16.02 -3.22
C LEU A 438 -13.12 -17.30 -3.58
N LYS A 439 -14.29 -17.18 -4.23
CA LYS A 439 -15.00 -18.35 -4.80
C LYS A 439 -14.15 -19.05 -5.85
N GLN A 440 -13.47 -18.29 -6.73
CA GLN A 440 -12.55 -18.85 -7.71
C GLN A 440 -11.32 -19.47 -7.04
N ALA A 441 -10.74 -18.82 -6.05
CA ALA A 441 -9.57 -19.32 -5.33
C ALA A 441 -9.80 -20.68 -4.65
N ALA A 442 -11.05 -20.96 -4.25
CA ALA A 442 -11.45 -22.23 -3.67
C ALA A 442 -11.72 -23.35 -4.72
N SER A 443 -11.59 -23.07 -6.03
CA SER A 443 -11.91 -24.05 -7.08
C SER A 443 -10.73 -24.99 -7.42
N PRO A 444 -11.00 -26.21 -7.91
CA PRO A 444 -9.95 -27.12 -8.38
C PRO A 444 -9.11 -26.54 -9.53
N GLU A 445 -9.73 -25.79 -10.44
CA GLU A 445 -9.07 -25.16 -11.59
C GLU A 445 -8.06 -24.11 -11.13
N TYR A 446 -8.39 -23.36 -10.06
CA TYR A 446 -7.46 -22.40 -9.48
C TYR A 446 -6.23 -23.07 -8.88
N LYS A 447 -6.37 -24.25 -8.29
CA LYS A 447 -5.23 -25.04 -7.82
C LYS A 447 -4.33 -25.50 -8.97
N VAL A 448 -4.91 -25.89 -10.11
CA VAL A 448 -4.16 -26.20 -11.34
C VAL A 448 -3.38 -24.97 -11.81
N TYR A 449 -4.05 -23.80 -11.84
CA TYR A 449 -3.40 -22.52 -12.18
C TYR A 449 -2.21 -22.21 -11.27
N MET A 450 -2.36 -22.33 -9.94
CA MET A 450 -1.27 -22.05 -8.99
C MET A 450 -0.10 -23.04 -9.10
N ARG A 451 -0.37 -24.31 -9.41
CA ARG A 451 0.70 -25.27 -9.76
C ARG A 451 1.47 -24.82 -11.00
N GLN A 452 0.74 -24.39 -12.03
CA GLN A 452 1.35 -23.91 -13.27
C GLN A 452 2.20 -22.66 -13.02
N VAL A 453 1.74 -21.72 -12.17
CA VAL A 453 2.50 -20.52 -11.77
C VAL A 453 3.88 -20.91 -11.21
N LYS A 454 3.95 -21.92 -10.33
CA LYS A 454 5.22 -22.42 -9.78
C LYS A 454 6.09 -23.10 -10.84
N LYS A 455 5.50 -23.94 -11.70
CA LYS A 455 6.23 -24.62 -12.77
C LYS A 455 6.86 -23.63 -13.75
N ASN A 456 6.08 -22.64 -14.17
CA ASN A 456 6.52 -21.56 -15.05
C ASN A 456 7.67 -20.74 -14.45
N ALA A 457 7.57 -20.38 -13.16
CA ALA A 457 8.66 -19.68 -12.47
C ALA A 457 9.95 -20.52 -12.42
N LYS A 458 9.84 -21.83 -12.19
CA LYS A 458 10.98 -22.77 -12.22
C LYS A 458 11.57 -22.96 -13.62
N ALA A 459 10.73 -23.05 -14.65
CA ALA A 459 11.17 -23.15 -16.05
C ALA A 459 11.96 -21.91 -16.46
N LEU A 460 11.42 -20.72 -16.19
CA LEU A 460 12.11 -19.45 -16.43
C LEU A 460 13.45 -19.37 -15.68
N ALA A 461 13.46 -19.73 -14.39
CA ALA A 461 14.69 -19.73 -13.60
C ALA A 461 15.75 -20.67 -14.20
N SER A 462 15.34 -21.89 -14.58
CA SER A 462 16.23 -22.89 -15.18
C SER A 462 16.79 -22.42 -16.53
N ALA A 463 15.94 -21.81 -17.36
CA ALA A 463 16.33 -21.26 -18.66
C ALA A 463 17.34 -20.11 -18.51
N LEU A 464 17.13 -19.18 -17.58
CA LEU A 464 18.09 -18.10 -17.28
C LEU A 464 19.42 -18.66 -16.76
N ILE A 465 19.38 -19.62 -15.83
CA ILE A 465 20.59 -20.28 -15.30
C ILE A 465 21.37 -20.97 -16.42
N SER A 466 20.70 -21.65 -17.37
CA SER A 466 21.34 -22.30 -18.52
C SER A 466 22.11 -21.32 -19.41
N LYS A 467 21.76 -20.03 -19.36
CA LYS A 467 22.44 -18.92 -20.04
C LYS A 467 23.49 -18.22 -19.15
N ASN A 468 23.94 -18.88 -18.08
CA ASN A 468 24.88 -18.35 -17.09
C ASN A 468 24.39 -17.07 -16.36
N CYS A 469 23.08 -16.86 -16.26
CA CYS A 469 22.53 -15.76 -15.48
C CYS A 469 22.56 -16.09 -13.98
N LYS A 470 22.99 -15.12 -13.15
CA LYS A 470 23.05 -15.28 -11.70
C LYS A 470 21.70 -14.97 -11.06
N LEU A 471 21.05 -15.96 -10.46
CA LEU A 471 19.83 -15.76 -9.67
C LEU A 471 20.15 -15.72 -8.17
N VAL A 472 19.51 -14.82 -7.43
CA VAL A 472 19.60 -14.80 -5.95
C VAL A 472 19.05 -16.14 -5.44
N THR A 473 19.79 -16.79 -4.53
CA THR A 473 19.54 -18.16 -4.04
C THR A 473 19.61 -19.27 -5.10
N GLY A 474 19.97 -18.98 -6.36
CA GLY A 474 20.11 -19.97 -7.42
C GLY A 474 18.81 -20.58 -7.94
N GLY A 475 17.64 -19.98 -7.68
CA GLY A 475 16.36 -20.51 -8.15
C GLY A 475 15.16 -19.91 -7.42
N THR A 476 14.03 -20.64 -7.43
CA THR A 476 12.80 -20.24 -6.76
C THR A 476 11.95 -21.43 -6.32
N ASP A 477 11.23 -21.25 -5.20
CA ASP A 477 10.22 -22.19 -4.70
C ASP A 477 8.79 -21.65 -4.83
N ASN A 478 8.63 -20.40 -5.30
CA ASN A 478 7.34 -19.72 -5.41
C ASN A 478 7.09 -19.15 -6.83
N HIS A 479 6.38 -18.03 -6.94
CA HIS A 479 5.94 -17.40 -8.21
C HIS A 479 6.91 -16.36 -8.78
N LEU A 480 8.02 -16.06 -8.08
CA LEU A 480 8.96 -15.03 -8.49
C LEU A 480 10.41 -15.50 -8.41
N LEU A 481 11.28 -14.83 -9.16
CA LEU A 481 12.73 -14.95 -9.06
C LEU A 481 13.37 -13.56 -8.99
N LEU A 482 14.61 -13.54 -8.50
CA LEU A 482 15.45 -12.35 -8.48
C LEU A 482 16.68 -12.60 -9.33
N TRP A 483 16.84 -11.81 -10.39
CA TRP A 483 17.99 -11.87 -11.27
C TRP A 483 18.97 -10.75 -10.94
N ASP A 484 20.21 -11.15 -10.61
CA ASP A 484 21.36 -10.27 -10.42
C ASP A 484 21.98 -9.94 -11.79
N LEU A 485 21.82 -8.68 -12.21
CA LEU A 485 22.33 -8.14 -13.47
C LEU A 485 23.74 -7.56 -13.35
N THR A 486 24.35 -7.58 -12.15
CA THR A 486 25.71 -7.05 -11.95
C THR A 486 26.77 -7.75 -12.82
N PRO A 487 26.69 -9.06 -13.15
CA PRO A 487 27.62 -9.68 -14.10
C PRO A 487 27.56 -9.11 -15.52
N PHE A 488 26.43 -8.50 -15.90
CA PHE A 488 26.27 -7.79 -17.18
C PHE A 488 26.76 -6.34 -17.13
N GLY A 489 27.24 -5.87 -15.97
CA GLY A 489 27.62 -4.48 -15.73
C GLY A 489 26.42 -3.54 -15.65
N LEU A 490 25.21 -4.06 -15.50
CA LEU A 490 23.96 -3.30 -15.57
C LEU A 490 23.45 -2.88 -14.19
N THR A 491 22.69 -1.78 -14.19
CA THR A 491 21.76 -1.47 -13.09
C THR A 491 20.34 -1.83 -13.49
N GLY A 492 19.49 -2.18 -12.52
CA GLY A 492 18.10 -2.52 -12.79
C GLY A 492 17.33 -1.38 -13.46
N LYS A 493 17.70 -0.11 -13.22
CA LYS A 493 17.09 1.07 -13.85
C LYS A 493 17.27 1.08 -15.37
N VAL A 494 18.46 0.76 -15.86
CA VAL A 494 18.75 0.74 -17.30
C VAL A 494 18.02 -0.43 -17.95
N TYR A 495 18.12 -1.60 -17.33
CA TYR A 495 17.50 -2.81 -17.84
C TYR A 495 15.97 -2.71 -17.92
N GLU A 496 15.32 -2.20 -16.86
CA GLU A 496 13.87 -1.97 -16.81
C GLU A 496 13.42 -1.06 -17.96
N LYS A 497 14.17 0.00 -18.28
CA LYS A 497 13.81 0.91 -19.37
C LYS A 497 13.92 0.27 -20.75
N VAL A 498 14.96 -0.53 -20.98
CA VAL A 498 15.11 -1.28 -22.24
C VAL A 498 14.00 -2.33 -22.38
N CYS A 499 13.66 -3.03 -21.31
CA CYS A 499 12.54 -3.98 -21.29
C CYS A 499 11.21 -3.29 -21.63
N GLU A 500 10.92 -2.15 -20.99
CA GLU A 500 9.70 -1.35 -21.27
C GLU A 500 9.63 -0.97 -22.76
N MET A 501 10.75 -0.54 -23.35
CA MET A 501 10.84 -0.22 -24.77
C MET A 501 10.68 -1.45 -25.67
N CYS A 502 10.86 -2.66 -25.16
CA CYS A 502 10.62 -3.92 -25.87
C CYS A 502 9.24 -4.53 -25.54
N HIS A 503 8.37 -3.81 -24.82
CA HIS A 503 7.08 -4.30 -24.31
C HIS A 503 7.19 -5.50 -23.37
N ILE A 504 8.26 -5.54 -22.58
CA ILE A 504 8.46 -6.45 -21.47
C ILE A 504 8.40 -5.63 -20.17
N THR A 505 7.41 -5.89 -19.34
CA THR A 505 7.19 -5.11 -18.11
C THR A 505 7.78 -5.86 -16.91
N VAL A 506 8.85 -5.32 -16.33
CA VAL A 506 9.54 -5.88 -15.14
C VAL A 506 9.71 -4.79 -14.08
N ASN A 507 10.16 -5.15 -12.86
CA ASN A 507 10.47 -4.17 -11.84
C ASN A 507 11.91 -4.32 -11.31
N LYS A 508 12.66 -3.21 -11.28
CA LYS A 508 13.97 -3.16 -10.60
C LYS A 508 13.83 -3.34 -9.09
N VAL A 509 14.87 -3.88 -8.46
CA VAL A 509 14.93 -4.06 -7.01
C VAL A 509 16.38 -4.00 -6.53
N ALA A 510 16.57 -3.59 -5.27
CA ALA A 510 17.86 -3.69 -4.61
C ALA A 510 18.11 -5.13 -4.15
N ILE A 511 19.36 -5.60 -4.29
CA ILE A 511 19.80 -6.92 -3.85
C ILE A 511 21.10 -6.80 -3.05
N PHE A 512 21.43 -7.81 -2.25
CA PHE A 512 22.75 -7.91 -1.65
C PHE A 512 23.75 -8.55 -2.62
N SER A 513 24.93 -7.97 -2.70
CA SER A 513 26.10 -8.65 -3.27
C SER A 513 26.70 -9.63 -2.27
N ASP A 514 27.55 -10.54 -2.74
CA ASP A 514 28.20 -11.57 -1.93
C ASP A 514 29.04 -10.98 -0.77
N ASN A 515 29.47 -9.72 -0.90
CA ASN A 515 30.22 -8.97 0.11
C ASN A 515 29.31 -8.19 1.09
N GLY A 516 27.99 -8.35 1.01
CA GLY A 516 27.03 -7.65 1.86
C GLY A 516 26.72 -6.20 1.47
N VAL A 517 27.24 -5.72 0.34
CA VAL A 517 26.94 -4.37 -0.17
C VAL A 517 25.63 -4.40 -0.95
N ILE A 518 24.75 -3.43 -0.69
CA ILE A 518 23.49 -3.26 -1.42
C ILE A 518 23.78 -2.79 -2.84
N SER A 519 23.24 -3.51 -3.83
CA SER A 519 23.38 -3.24 -5.25
C SER A 519 22.02 -2.89 -5.88
N PRO A 520 21.92 -1.85 -6.72
CA PRO A 520 20.73 -1.55 -7.52
C PRO A 520 20.64 -2.41 -8.79
N GLY A 521 21.48 -3.45 -8.93
CA GLY A 521 21.57 -4.33 -10.09
C GLY A 521 20.55 -5.47 -10.13
N GLY A 522 19.53 -5.47 -9.28
CA GLY A 522 18.52 -6.53 -9.27
C GLY A 522 17.30 -6.21 -10.15
N VAL A 523 16.72 -7.26 -10.73
CA VAL A 523 15.37 -7.23 -11.29
C VAL A 523 14.54 -8.37 -10.70
N ARG A 524 13.29 -8.08 -10.36
CA ARG A 524 12.32 -9.07 -9.88
C ARG A 524 11.36 -9.40 -11.01
N ILE A 525 11.19 -10.71 -11.23
CA ILE A 525 10.38 -11.25 -12.31
C ILE A 525 9.41 -12.26 -11.70
N GLY A 526 8.13 -12.24 -12.09
CA GLY A 526 7.16 -13.21 -11.65
C GLY A 526 6.27 -13.75 -12.76
N SER A 527 5.73 -14.94 -12.53
CA SER A 527 4.92 -15.71 -13.47
C SER A 527 3.39 -15.53 -13.42
N PRO A 528 2.72 -14.94 -12.39
CA PRO A 528 1.26 -15.01 -12.28
C PRO A 528 0.48 -14.44 -13.47
N ALA A 529 0.85 -13.26 -13.98
CA ALA A 529 0.11 -12.56 -15.03
C ALA A 529 0.12 -13.32 -16.36
N MET A 530 1.29 -13.69 -16.87
CA MET A 530 1.38 -14.47 -18.11
C MET A 530 0.80 -15.88 -17.96
N THR A 531 0.91 -16.50 -16.78
CA THR A 531 0.26 -17.80 -16.54
C THR A 531 -1.28 -17.67 -16.59
N SER A 532 -1.86 -16.54 -16.15
CA SER A 532 -3.31 -16.29 -16.27
C SER A 532 -3.79 -16.17 -17.72
N ARG A 533 -2.88 -15.87 -18.65
CA ARG A 533 -3.14 -15.82 -20.11
C ARG A 533 -3.05 -17.18 -20.80
N GLY A 534 -2.61 -18.21 -20.06
CA GLY A 534 -2.48 -19.58 -20.56
C GLY A 534 -1.04 -20.02 -20.87
N CYS A 535 -0.03 -19.19 -20.59
CA CYS A 535 1.36 -19.56 -20.85
C CYS A 535 1.82 -20.75 -20.00
N LEU A 536 2.60 -21.64 -20.60
CA LEU A 536 3.19 -22.85 -20.02
C LEU A 536 4.73 -22.75 -19.94
N GLU A 537 5.39 -23.83 -19.53
CA GLU A 537 6.82 -23.86 -19.28
C GLU A 537 7.66 -23.44 -20.51
N SER A 538 7.32 -23.95 -21.70
CA SER A 538 8.00 -23.60 -22.97
C SER A 538 7.87 -22.12 -23.35
N ASP A 539 6.73 -21.51 -22.99
CA ASP A 539 6.50 -20.09 -23.23
C ASP A 539 7.40 -19.25 -22.32
N PHE A 540 7.57 -19.69 -21.06
CA PHE A 540 8.48 -19.05 -20.11
C PHE A 540 9.96 -19.25 -20.45
N GLU A 541 10.32 -20.37 -21.10
CA GLU A 541 11.66 -20.55 -21.69
C GLU A 541 11.90 -19.54 -22.83
N THR A 542 10.90 -19.33 -23.70
CA THR A 542 10.96 -18.30 -24.76
C THR A 542 11.06 -16.89 -24.16
N MET A 543 10.31 -16.59 -23.08
CA MET A 543 10.46 -15.32 -22.36
C MET A 543 11.85 -15.14 -21.77
N ALA A 544 12.52 -16.23 -21.35
CA ALA A 544 13.91 -16.18 -20.90
C ALA A 544 14.87 -15.71 -22.01
N ASP A 545 14.63 -16.13 -23.25
CA ASP A 545 15.39 -15.67 -24.42
C ASP A 545 15.21 -14.17 -24.67
N PHE A 546 13.96 -13.68 -24.61
CA PHE A 546 13.67 -12.25 -24.75
C PHE A 546 14.30 -11.41 -23.65
N LEU A 547 14.19 -11.85 -22.39
CA LEU A 547 14.80 -11.20 -21.23
C LEU A 547 16.33 -11.14 -21.35
N TYR A 548 16.96 -12.24 -21.77
CA TYR A 548 18.40 -12.31 -22.00
C TYR A 548 18.84 -11.38 -23.14
N ARG A 549 18.11 -11.38 -24.27
CA ARG A 549 18.39 -10.49 -25.40
C ARG A 549 18.24 -9.01 -25.01
N ALA A 550 17.23 -8.66 -24.23
CA ALA A 550 17.07 -7.32 -23.67
C ALA A 550 18.28 -6.92 -22.79
N ALA A 551 18.85 -7.86 -22.03
CA ALA A 551 20.02 -7.59 -21.19
C ALA A 551 21.28 -7.36 -22.03
N GLN A 552 21.43 -8.08 -23.14
CA GLN A 552 22.52 -7.87 -24.09
C GLN A 552 22.42 -6.48 -24.75
N ILE A 553 21.23 -6.10 -25.21
CA ILE A 553 20.95 -4.77 -25.78
C ILE A 553 21.28 -3.67 -24.76
N ALA A 554 20.80 -3.82 -23.52
CA ALA A 554 21.08 -2.87 -22.44
C ALA A 554 22.58 -2.76 -22.15
N SER A 555 23.31 -3.88 -22.12
CA SER A 555 24.75 -3.90 -21.84
C SER A 555 25.55 -3.25 -22.98
N ALA A 556 25.17 -3.48 -24.23
CA ALA A 556 25.77 -2.82 -25.38
C ALA A 556 25.56 -1.30 -25.34
N ALA A 557 24.31 -0.87 -25.13
CA ALA A 557 23.98 0.56 -25.03
C ALA A 557 24.73 1.26 -23.88
N GLN A 558 24.91 0.60 -22.74
CA GLN A 558 25.67 1.16 -21.62
C GLN A 558 27.18 1.27 -21.91
N LYS A 559 27.75 0.37 -22.73
CA LYS A 559 29.15 0.44 -23.15
C LYS A 559 29.41 1.58 -24.13
N GLU A 560 28.49 1.83 -25.06
CA GLU A 560 28.62 2.89 -26.07
C GLU A 560 28.48 4.30 -25.48
N HIS A 561 27.64 4.48 -24.46
CA HIS A 561 27.32 5.81 -23.91
C HIS A 561 27.91 6.10 -22.51
N GLY A 562 28.74 5.21 -21.96
CA GLY A 562 29.34 5.34 -20.63
C GLY A 562 28.37 5.09 -19.46
N LYS A 563 28.85 5.24 -18.21
CA LYS A 563 28.00 5.16 -17.01
C LYS A 563 26.93 6.28 -17.09
N LEU A 564 25.69 5.89 -17.39
CA LEU A 564 24.60 6.80 -17.76
C LEU A 564 24.47 8.02 -16.82
N GLN A 565 24.81 9.20 -17.33
CA GLN A 565 24.19 10.46 -16.88
C GLN A 565 22.75 10.56 -17.41
N LYS A 566 21.99 11.61 -17.08
CA LYS A 566 20.54 11.71 -17.38
C LYS A 566 20.16 11.79 -18.87
N GLU A 567 21.10 12.03 -19.79
CA GLU A 567 20.82 12.36 -21.20
C GLU A 567 20.89 11.25 -22.28
N PRO A 568 21.58 10.09 -22.14
CA PRO A 568 21.80 9.15 -23.24
C PRO A 568 20.64 8.18 -23.51
N LEU A 569 19.60 8.10 -22.65
CA LEU A 569 18.43 7.24 -22.92
C LEU A 569 17.73 7.61 -24.24
N LYS A 570 17.82 8.87 -24.70
CA LYS A 570 17.25 9.33 -25.98
C LYS A 570 17.85 8.61 -27.20
N SER A 571 19.14 8.28 -27.16
CA SER A 571 19.83 7.60 -28.27
C SER A 571 19.40 6.14 -28.43
N ILE A 572 18.95 5.50 -27.34
CA ILE A 572 18.48 4.11 -27.32
C ILE A 572 17.12 3.97 -28.05
N TYR A 573 16.32 5.03 -28.15
CA TYR A 573 14.98 4.99 -28.79
C TYR A 573 15.00 4.64 -30.28
N HIS A 574 16.13 4.81 -30.96
CA HIS A 574 16.27 4.52 -32.38
C HIS A 574 17.11 3.26 -32.66
N CYS A 575 17.35 2.44 -31.63
CA CYS A 575 18.06 1.17 -31.80
C CYS A 575 17.18 0.16 -32.54
N LYS A 576 17.68 -0.32 -33.70
CA LYS A 576 17.00 -1.34 -34.50
C LYS A 576 16.71 -2.62 -33.71
N ASP A 577 17.64 -3.03 -32.84
CA ASP A 577 17.47 -4.24 -32.03
C ASP A 577 16.29 -4.16 -31.05
N ILE A 578 15.97 -2.96 -30.55
CA ILE A 578 14.79 -2.75 -29.69
C ILE A 578 13.51 -2.88 -30.50
N ALA A 579 13.45 -2.28 -31.69
CA ALA A 579 12.29 -2.41 -32.56
C ALA A 579 12.06 -3.88 -32.98
N ASP A 580 13.14 -4.59 -33.34
CA ASP A 580 13.10 -6.00 -33.71
C ASP A 580 12.65 -6.88 -32.52
N LEU A 581 13.18 -6.66 -31.32
CA LEU A 581 12.76 -7.40 -30.12
C LEU A 581 11.32 -7.06 -29.73
N ARG A 582 10.90 -5.79 -29.78
CA ARG A 582 9.51 -5.37 -29.54
C ARG A 582 8.54 -6.11 -30.46
N ASN A 583 8.82 -6.15 -31.77
CA ASN A 583 7.95 -6.82 -32.73
C ASN A 583 7.82 -8.33 -32.43
N GLN A 584 8.91 -8.98 -32.02
CA GLN A 584 8.88 -10.39 -31.62
C GLN A 584 8.07 -10.61 -30.33
N VAL A 585 8.23 -9.72 -29.36
CA VAL A 585 7.48 -9.74 -28.09
C VAL A 585 5.98 -9.54 -28.34
N GLU A 586 5.59 -8.56 -29.15
CA GLU A 586 4.18 -8.32 -29.48
C GLU A 586 3.56 -9.49 -30.24
N ALA A 587 4.28 -10.04 -31.22
CA ALA A 587 3.83 -11.19 -31.98
C ALA A 587 3.68 -12.45 -31.11
N PHE A 588 4.54 -12.62 -30.11
CA PHE A 588 4.45 -13.71 -29.14
C PHE A 588 3.28 -13.50 -28.16
N ALA A 589 3.21 -12.34 -27.50
CA ALA A 589 2.21 -12.05 -26.48
C ALA A 589 0.78 -12.07 -27.03
N SER A 590 0.58 -11.61 -28.27
CA SER A 590 -0.75 -11.52 -28.89
C SER A 590 -1.38 -12.88 -29.23
N GLN A 591 -0.65 -13.99 -29.08
CA GLN A 591 -1.17 -15.35 -29.30
C GLN A 591 -2.00 -15.87 -28.12
N PHE A 592 -1.82 -15.28 -26.93
CA PHE A 592 -2.43 -15.75 -25.71
C PHE A 592 -3.71 -14.99 -25.36
N ALA A 593 -4.65 -15.68 -24.72
CA ALA A 593 -5.90 -15.10 -24.25
C ALA A 593 -5.66 -13.96 -23.25
N MET A 594 -6.64 -13.06 -23.14
CA MET A 594 -6.63 -11.98 -22.16
C MET A 594 -7.87 -12.13 -21.27
N PRO A 595 -7.71 -12.38 -19.95
CA PRO A 595 -8.85 -12.43 -19.05
C PRO A 595 -9.63 -11.10 -19.04
N ALA A 596 -10.92 -11.20 -18.74
CA ALA A 596 -11.90 -10.11 -18.60
C ALA A 596 -12.48 -9.49 -19.87
N PHE A 597 -11.78 -9.50 -21.01
CA PHE A 597 -12.28 -8.91 -22.25
C PHE A 597 -11.82 -9.69 -23.47
N ASP A 598 -12.67 -9.72 -24.50
CA ASP A 598 -12.29 -10.19 -25.83
C ASP A 598 -11.58 -9.04 -26.57
N ILE A 599 -10.62 -9.40 -27.43
CA ILE A 599 -9.79 -8.46 -28.19
C ILE A 599 -10.40 -8.17 -29.55
#